data_AF-A0A963MJ33-F1
#
_entry.id   AF-A0A963MJ33-F1
#
_cell.length_a   1.000
_cell.length_b   1.000
_cell.length_c   1.000
_cell.angle_alpha   90.00
_cell.angle_beta   90.00
_cell.angle_gamma   90.00
#
_symmetry.space_group_name_H-M   'P 1'
#
loop_
_entity.id
_entity.type
_entity.pdbx_description
1 polymer ?
#
loop_
_entity_poly.entity_id
_entity_poly.type
_entity_poly.pdbx_seq_one_letter_code
_entity_poly.pdbx_strand_id
1 'polypeptide(L)' 'AAKLFEVMTLSANDISAQNLRMRDGENKPADIARHVSSWIQAYRSTYDGWLAAARAAAK' A
#
# COMPACT_ATOMS: atom_id res chain seq x y z
N ALA A 1 15.65 6.17 0.34
CA ALA A 1 14.43 5.67 1.01
C ALA A 1 13.61 6.77 1.70
N ALA A 2 14.24 7.76 2.35
CA ALA A 2 13.54 8.82 3.10
C ALA A 2 12.34 9.45 2.35
N LYS A 3 12.52 9.82 1.07
CA LYS A 3 11.44 10.42 0.28
C LYS A 3 10.21 9.52 0.10
N LEU A 4 10.40 8.20 0.00
CA LEU A 4 9.28 7.26 -0.12
C LEU A 4 8.42 7.26 1.15
N PHE A 5 9.07 7.24 2.32
CA PHE A 5 8.37 7.29 3.61
C PHE A 5 7.69 8.65 3.87
N GLU A 6 8.24 9.73 3.32
CA GLU A 6 7.66 11.06 3.40
C GLU A 6 6.37 11.21 2.57
N VAL A 7 6.34 10.61 1.36
CA VAL A 7 5.22 10.83 0.41
C VAL A 7 4.17 9.73 0.41
N MET A 8 4.46 8.57 0.99
CA MET A 8 3.48 7.48 1.05
C MET A 8 2.35 7.87 1.99
N THR A 9 1.12 7.68 1.53
CA THR A 9 -0.08 7.91 2.34
C THR A 9 -1.08 6.81 2.07
N LEU A 10 -1.74 6.32 3.12
CA LEU A 10 -2.80 5.32 2.98
C LEU A 10 -4.06 5.92 3.58
N SER A 11 -5.20 5.74 2.91
CA SER A 11 -6.45 6.23 3.46
C SER A 11 -6.85 5.42 4.70
N ALA A 12 -7.48 6.08 5.68
CA ALA A 12 -8.02 5.38 6.84
C ALA A 12 -9.05 4.31 6.44
N ASN A 13 -9.81 4.57 5.37
CA ASN A 13 -10.80 3.63 4.84
C ASN A 13 -10.16 2.34 4.30
N ASP A 14 -9.04 2.44 3.57
CA ASP A 14 -8.32 1.27 3.06
C ASP A 14 -7.75 0.42 4.22
N ILE A 15 -7.23 1.08 5.25
CA ILE A 15 -6.74 0.44 6.48
C ILE A 15 -7.89 -0.30 7.18
N SER A 16 -9.03 0.37 7.37
CA SER A 16 -10.22 -0.22 7.98
C SER A 16 -10.76 -1.41 7.18
N ALA A 17 -10.77 -1.32 5.84
CA ALA A 17 -11.22 -2.41 4.98
C ALA A 17 -10.30 -3.64 5.06
N GLN A 18 -8.98 -3.42 5.13
CA GLN A 18 -8.01 -4.50 5.30
C GLN A 18 -8.13 -5.14 6.69
N ASN A 19 -8.25 -4.32 7.75
CA ASN A 19 -8.45 -4.79 9.13
C ASN A 19 -9.74 -5.62 9.28
N LEU A 20 -10.82 -5.21 8.62
CA LEU A 20 -12.08 -5.96 8.58
C LEU A 20 -11.88 -7.35 7.99
N ARG A 21 -11.21 -7.45 6.84
CA ARG A 21 -10.89 -8.74 6.20
C ARG A 21 -10.04 -9.63 7.09
N MET A 22 -9.03 -9.07 7.75
CA MET A 22 -8.20 -9.82 8.72
C MET A 22 -9.02 -10.35 9.90
N ARG A 23 -9.90 -9.51 10.46
CA ARG A 23 -10.81 -9.89 11.54
C ARG A 23 -11.75 -11.01 11.12
N ASP A 24 -12.21 -10.98 9.88
CA ASP A 24 -13.14 -11.96 9.32
C ASP A 24 -12.44 -13.25 8.83
N GLY A 25 -11.12 -13.37 9.04
CA GLY A 25 -10.37 -14.63 8.88
C GLY A 25 -9.25 -14.60 7.84
N GLU A 26 -9.10 -13.53 7.06
CA GLU A 26 -8.05 -13.38 6.05
C GLU A 26 -6.73 -12.85 6.68
N ASN A 27 -6.21 -13.53 7.70
CA ASN A 27 -5.10 -13.05 8.55
C ASN A 27 -3.77 -13.82 8.37
N LYS A 28 -3.68 -14.72 7.37
CA LYS A 28 -2.43 -15.42 7.07
C LYS A 28 -1.51 -14.53 6.22
N PRO A 29 -0.18 -14.75 6.25
CA PRO A 29 0.75 -13.98 5.42
C PRO A 29 0.38 -13.96 3.92
N ALA A 30 -0.13 -15.08 3.39
CA ALA A 30 -0.59 -15.16 2.01
C ALA A 30 -1.81 -14.27 1.71
N ASP A 31 -2.73 -14.13 2.66
CA ASP A 31 -3.89 -13.24 2.54
C ASP A 31 -3.47 -11.78 2.56
N ILE A 32 -2.56 -11.41 3.47
CA ILE A 32 -2.01 -10.06 3.55
C ILE A 32 -1.28 -9.69 2.25
N ALA A 33 -0.46 -10.61 1.70
CA ALA A 33 0.22 -10.39 0.42
C ALA A 33 -0.78 -10.19 -0.74
N ARG A 34 -1.89 -10.94 -0.74
CA ARG A 34 -2.99 -10.78 -1.71
C ARG A 34 -3.71 -9.45 -1.53
N HIS A 35 -3.96 -8.99 -0.30
CA HIS A 35 -4.56 -7.68 -0.02
C HIS A 35 -3.68 -6.55 -0.55
N VAL A 36 -2.37 -6.58 -0.25
CA VAL A 36 -1.40 -5.59 -0.74
C VAL A 36 -1.37 -5.58 -2.26
N SER A 37 -1.30 -6.75 -2.89
CA SER A 37 -1.28 -6.85 -4.36
C SER A 37 -2.56 -6.28 -4.99
N SER A 38 -3.72 -6.56 -4.39
CA SER A 38 -5.01 -6.04 -4.84
C SER A 38 -5.11 -4.53 -4.67
N TRP A 39 -4.62 -4.00 -3.54
CA TRP A 39 -4.59 -2.56 -3.29
C TRP A 39 -3.66 -1.85 -4.29
N ILE A 40 -2.45 -2.37 -4.53
CA ILE A 40 -1.52 -1.80 -5.52
C ILE A 40 -2.13 -1.81 -6.93
N GLN A 41 -2.87 -2.86 -7.31
CA GLN A 41 -3.56 -2.89 -8.60
C GLN A 41 -4.64 -1.81 -8.71
N ALA A 42 -5.46 -1.63 -7.67
CA ALA A 42 -6.51 -0.60 -7.63
C ALA A 42 -5.95 0.83 -7.58
N TYR A 43 -4.79 1.04 -6.95
CA TYR A 43 -4.15 2.34 -6.74
C TYR A 43 -2.84 2.50 -7.52
N ARG A 44 -2.74 1.87 -8.69
CA ARG A 44 -1.47 1.75 -9.43
C ARG A 44 -0.80 3.10 -9.70
N SER A 45 -1.57 4.09 -10.14
CA SER A 45 -1.03 5.43 -10.41
C SER A 45 -0.48 6.11 -9.16
N THR A 46 -1.15 5.96 -8.01
CA THR A 46 -0.70 6.53 -6.73
C THR A 46 0.60 5.86 -6.28
N TYR A 47 0.64 4.53 -6.32
CA TYR A 47 1.82 3.75 -5.98
C TYR A 47 3.03 4.08 -6.88
N ASP A 48 2.82 4.13 -8.19
CA ASP A 48 3.86 4.48 -9.15
C ASP A 48 4.36 5.93 -8.96
N GLY A 49 3.47 6.85 -8.59
CA GLY A 49 3.83 8.23 -8.25
C GLY A 49 4.81 8.30 -7.07
N TRP A 50 4.57 7.52 -6.01
CA TRP A 50 5.50 7.45 -4.88
C TRP A 50 6.87 6.89 -5.27
N LEU A 51 6.89 5.83 -6.09
CA LEU A 51 8.14 5.24 -6.59
C LEU A 51 8.91 6.22 -7.48
N ALA A 52 8.21 6.96 -8.34
CA ALA A 52 8.82 7.97 -9.19
C ALA A 52 9.48 9.08 -8.36
N ALA A 53 8.75 9.63 -7.37
CA ALA A 53 9.27 10.66 -6.46
C ALA A 53 10.49 10.15 -5.67
N ALA A 54 10.43 8.92 -5.16
CA ALA A 54 11.53 8.32 -4.40
C ALA A 54 12.79 8.11 -5.26
N ARG A 55 12.62 7.68 -6.52
CA ARG A 55 13.74 7.51 -7.47
C ARG A 55 14.33 8.84 -7.90
N ALA A 56 13.49 9.86 -8.10
CA ALA A 56 13.94 11.20 -8.46
C ALA A 56 14.80 11.82 -7.35
N ALA A 57 14.43 11.65 -6.08
CA ALA A 57 15.18 12.16 -4.94
C ALA A 57 16.45 11.35 -4.60
N ALA A 58 16.66 10.20 -5.24
CA ALA A 58 17.86 9.37 -5.06
C ALA A 58 18.91 9.61 -6.18
N LYS A 59 18.60 10.47 -7.16
CA LYS A 59 19.54 10.99 -8.14
C LYS A 59 20.25 12.22 -7.57
#